data_AF-A0A450Z4H9-F1
#
_entry.id   AF-A0A450Z4H9-F1
#
_cell.length_a   1.000
_cell.length_b   1.000
_cell.length_c   1.000
_cell.angle_alpha   90.00
_cell.angle_beta   90.00
_cell.angle_gamma   90.00
#
_symmetry.space_group_name_H-M   'P 1'
#
loop_
_entity.id
_entity.type
_entity.pdbx_description
1 polymer ?
#
loop_
_entity_poly.entity_id
_entity_poly.type
_entity_poly.pdbx_seq_one_letter_code
_entity_poly.pdbx_strand_id
1 'polypeptide(L)' 'MAKPETGRMKTGDLAGIRVHKFKVKSQLYLFSYVVDADDEQITLLYFGTHENFYRDHKKP' A
#
# COMPACT_ATOMS: atom_id res chain seq x y z
N MET A 1 13.33 2.71 -15.52
CA MET A 1 11.99 3.34 -15.67
C MET A 1 11.17 3.01 -14.44
N ALA A 2 10.62 4.01 -13.74
CA ALA A 2 9.81 3.80 -12.54
C ALA A 2 8.47 3.17 -12.93
N LYS A 3 8.05 2.09 -12.22
CA LYS A 3 6.78 1.39 -12.45
C LYS A 3 5.89 1.54 -11.21
N PRO A 4 5.17 2.66 -11.06
CA PRO A 4 4.27 2.86 -9.91
C PRO A 4 3.13 1.85 -9.90
N GLU A 5 2.88 1.14 -10.99
CA GLU A 5 1.88 0.08 -11.08
C GLU A 5 2.28 -1.27 -10.44
N THR A 6 3.48 -1.40 -9.87
CA THR A 6 4.00 -2.66 -9.31
C THR A 6 3.20 -3.15 -8.07
N GLY A 7 2.46 -2.26 -7.41
CA GLY A 7 1.56 -2.61 -6.32
C GLY A 7 0.27 -3.26 -6.81
N ARG A 8 -0.21 -4.26 -6.07
CA ARG A 8 -1.47 -4.94 -6.37
C ARG A 8 -2.63 -3.99 -6.07
N MET A 9 -3.40 -3.65 -7.10
CA MET A 9 -4.60 -2.84 -6.97
C MET A 9 -5.64 -3.60 -6.13
N LYS A 10 -6.23 -2.91 -5.16
CA LYS A 10 -7.36 -3.40 -4.37
C LYS A 10 -8.66 -3.21 -5.16
N THR A 11 -9.63 -4.05 -4.86
CA THR A 11 -10.95 -4.09 -5.50
C THR A 11 -12.05 -3.86 -4.44
N GLY A 12 -13.24 -3.45 -4.85
CA GLY A 12 -14.35 -3.12 -3.94
C GLY A 12 -14.24 -1.70 -3.37
N ASP A 13 -14.60 -1.48 -2.11
CA ASP A 13 -14.56 -0.17 -1.44
C ASP A 13 -13.17 0.48 -1.37
N LEU A 14 -12.11 -0.30 -1.64
CA LEU A 14 -10.71 0.16 -1.67
C LEU A 14 -10.15 0.27 -3.10
N ALA A 15 -11.01 0.29 -4.12
CA ALA A 15 -10.60 0.49 -5.51
C ALA A 15 -9.77 1.78 -5.66
N GLY A 16 -8.68 1.71 -6.42
CA GLY A 16 -7.72 2.81 -6.60
C GLY A 16 -6.52 2.77 -5.65
N ILE A 17 -6.60 2.04 -4.52
CA ILE A 17 -5.45 1.83 -3.63
C ILE A 17 -4.59 0.67 -4.14
N ARG A 18 -3.29 0.91 -4.30
CA ARG A 18 -2.28 -0.10 -4.60
C ARG A 18 -1.52 -0.48 -3.34
N VAL A 19 -1.27 -1.77 -3.16
CA VAL A 19 -0.47 -2.26 -2.05
C VAL A 19 0.76 -2.99 -2.58
N HIS A 20 1.94 -2.55 -2.17
CA HIS A 20 3.19 -3.23 -2.46
C HIS A 20 3.74 -3.86 -1.19
N LYS A 21 4.14 -5.13 -1.27
CA LYS A 21 4.72 -5.89 -0.16
C LYS A 21 6.17 -6.22 -0.50
N PHE A 22 7.08 -5.98 0.43
CA PHE A 22 8.50 -6.25 0.25
C PHE A 22 9.10 -6.76 1.57
N LYS A 23 10.12 -7.61 1.47
CA LYS A 23 10.79 -8.19 2.64
C LYS A 23 12.05 -7.39 2.95
N VAL A 24 12.23 -7.04 4.22
CA VAL A 24 13.47 -6.48 4.75
C VAL A 24 13.99 -7.45 5.80
N LYS A 25 15.10 -8.13 5.49
CA LYS A 25 15.61 -9.27 6.27
C LYS A 25 14.50 -10.31 6.46
N SER A 26 14.10 -10.58 7.71
CA SER A 26 13.06 -11.55 8.05
C SER A 26 11.66 -10.93 8.18
N GLN A 27 11.53 -9.60 8.06
CA GLN A 27 10.26 -8.91 8.29
C GLN A 27 9.59 -8.53 6.97
N LEU A 28 8.29 -8.83 6.87
CA LEU A 28 7.46 -8.40 5.75
C LEU A 28 6.89 -7.01 6.02
N TYR A 29 7.26 -6.06 5.16
CA TYR A 29 6.71 -4.72 5.11
C TYR A 29 5.72 -4.59 3.96
N LEU A 30 4.81 -3.66 4.11
CA LEU A 30 3.91 -3.23 3.06
C LEU A 30 3.72 -1.72 3.11
N PHE A 31 3.44 -1.16 1.95
CA PHE A 31 2.87 0.17 1.86
C PHE A 31 1.68 0.18 0.92
N SER A 32 0.73 1.05 1.26
CA SER A 32 -0.46 1.34 0.47
C SER A 32 -0.32 2.74 -0.10
N TYR A 33 -0.65 2.92 -1.37
CA TYR A 33 -0.52 4.19 -2.06
C TYR A 33 -1.57 4.34 -3.15
N VAL A 34 -1.86 5.58 -3.53
CA VAL A 34 -2.67 5.92 -4.69
C VAL A 34 -1.76 6.58 -5.71
N VAL A 35 -2.00 6.27 -6.99
CA VAL A 35 -1.31 6.90 -8.11
C VAL A 35 -2.31 7.86 -8.73
N ASP A 36 -1.97 9.13 -8.71
CA ASP A 36 -2.69 10.13 -9.47
C ASP A 36 -2.10 10.17 -10.89
N ALA A 37 -2.92 9.81 -11.88
CA ALA A 37 -2.47 9.74 -13.27
C ALA A 37 -2.44 11.11 -13.95
N ASP A 38 -3.14 12.11 -13.39
CA ASP A 38 -3.26 13.45 -13.94
C ASP A 38 -2.11 14.35 -13.43
N ASP A 39 -1.78 14.23 -12.14
CA ASP A 39 -0.76 15.08 -11.49
C ASP A 39 0.64 14.42 -11.39
N GLU A 40 0.81 13.21 -11.95
CA GLU A 40 2.03 12.38 -11.83
C GLU A 40 2.48 12.14 -10.37
N GLN A 41 1.55 12.21 -9.42
CA GLN A 41 1.82 12.08 -7.99
C GLN A 41 1.56 10.68 -7.45
N ILE A 42 2.30 10.34 -6.39
CA ILE A 42 2.06 9.12 -5.62
C ILE A 42 1.82 9.52 -4.16
N THR A 43 0.60 9.30 -3.69
CA THR A 43 0.22 9.57 -2.30
C THR A 43 0.37 8.29 -1.49
N LEU A 44 1.30 8.29 -0.54
CA LEU A 44 1.50 7.21 0.42
C LEU A 44 0.40 7.27 1.49
N LEU A 45 -0.44 6.25 1.56
CA LEU A 45 -1.53 6.15 2.54
C LEU A 45 -1.08 5.45 3.82
N TYR A 46 -0.22 4.43 3.69
CA TYR A 46 0.22 3.63 4.82
C TYR A 46 1.59 3.02 4.55
N PHE A 47 2.43 2.92 5.58
CA PHE A 47 3.69 2.19 5.56
C PHE A 47 3.88 1.46 6.89
N GLY A 48 4.11 0.16 6.84
CA GLY A 48 4.30 -0.63 8.06
C GLY A 48 4.42 -2.12 7.82
N THR A 49 4.47 -2.89 8.91
CA THR A 49 4.43 -4.35 8.84
C THR A 49 3.00 -4.84 8.64
N HIS A 50 2.85 -6.05 8.09
CA HIS A 50 1.53 -6.68 7.93
C HIS A 50 0.78 -6.84 9.27
N GLU A 51 1.52 -6.97 10.38
CA GLU A 51 0.96 -7.03 11.74
C GLU A 51 0.41 -5.68 12.22
N ASN A 52 1.05 -4.55 11.87
CA ASN A 52 0.53 -3.22 12.25
C ASN A 52 -0.73 -2.83 11.46
N PHE A 53 -0.91 -3.33 10.23
CA PHE A 53 -2.08 -3.02 9.41
C PHE A 53 -3.39 -3.50 10.04
N TYR A 54 -3.40 -4.71 10.62
CA TYR A 54 -4.60 -5.25 11.28
C TYR A 54 -4.77 -4.79 12.72
N ARG A 55 -3.68 -4.38 13.39
CA ARG A 55 -3.73 -3.92 14.79
C ARG A 55 -4.53 -2.63 14.93
N ASP A 56 -4.40 -1.72 13.97
CA ASP A 56 -5.06 -0.40 14.03
C ASP A 56 -6.55 -0.46 13.59
N HIS A 57 -6.90 -1.43 12.73
CA HIS A 57 -8.28 -1.66 12.27
C HIS A 57 -9.13 -2.53 13.22
N LYS A 58 -8.57 -2.96 14.36
CA LYS A 58 -9.30 -3.59 15.46
C LYS A 58 -9.37 -2.62 16.63
N LYS A 59 -10.34 -1.71 16.61
CA LYS A 59 -10.93 -1.17 17.83
C LYS A 59 -12.34 -1.76 18.00
N PRO A 60 -12.77 -2.02 19.26
CA PRO A 60 -13.96 -2.81 19.58
C PRO A 60 -15.27 -2.22 19.07
#